data_AF-A0A0S7X1J2-F1
#
_entry.id   AF-A0A0S7X1J2-F1
#
_cell.length_a   1.000
_cell.length_b   1.000
_cell.length_c   1.000
_cell.angle_alpha   90.00
_cell.angle_beta   90.00
_cell.angle_gamma   90.00
#
_symmetry.space_group_name_H-M   'P 1'
#
loop_
_entity.id
_entity.type
_entity.pdbx_description
1 polymer ?
#
loop_
_entity_poly.entity_id
_entity_poly.type
_entity_poly.pdbx_seq_one_letter_code
_entity_poly.pdbx_strand_id
1 'polypeptide(L)'
;MLWLIVTILSYLLFSVVALVDKYLLKGSIPSPHIYSFYVGIFGIFSLVLIPFGFLSIPGFEQIILALLAGAVSIFALFAFYSALQKFEVSRAVPAIGGILPLFTLVLVFIFSGGKEILGTYEILAFVFLISGSVLITLKKEKLITLKSIQLSVLAAFLFSLTFVLSKFVYLEQPFWSGFIWMRLGAFLAGVCFLFTKQVRAELFTKRVSFKRKTGGIFLGNQVLGGSAFILQNWAIALVPLGFLAFVNALEGIKYVFLLVFAIFFSFKFPQILKEEISNKIIFQKLFAILLITIGLLILALGGAPPQAEKITWGINFSQKHVQDLGLNWQECYLSLLDDLEVKNIKLLTHWDLIEIEQGKYNFEDLDWQIRTAEEKGVKLLLVLGRKTGRWPECHIPEWAKDLDKKQQEERVLKLIEKTVLNYRDNISIITWQVENEPFFIFGECPETDEEFVKKEIDLVKSLDSSRQIIISDSGEFSFWIRAARLGDMVGTTMYLKTWFTPAFLNKWQRFKHLGKYVSTPLPPSFYWTKAQIIKNLFNKKVICVELQAEPWGPYLLYDSPLEEQEKTMDLEQFRKNIEFAKNTGLDEFYLWGAEWWYWLKTEKNQSQIWQEAKLLFINR
;
A
#
# COMPACT_ATOMS: atom_id res chain seq x y z
N MET A 1 -4.96 2.80 5.08
CA MET A 1 -5.40 3.10 3.68
C MET A 1 -6.58 2.24 3.19
N LEU A 2 -7.17 1.35 3.99
CA LEU A 2 -8.32 0.52 3.54
C LEU A 2 -9.49 1.36 3.02
N TRP A 3 -9.83 2.47 3.68
CA TRP A 3 -10.91 3.39 3.26
C TRP A 3 -10.71 3.91 1.83
N LEU A 4 -9.47 4.14 1.39
CA LEU A 4 -9.14 4.63 0.05
C LEU A 4 -9.46 3.57 -1.01
N ILE A 5 -9.06 2.32 -0.75
CA ILE A 5 -9.36 1.17 -1.61
C ILE A 5 -10.88 0.98 -1.73
N VAL A 6 -11.58 0.99 -0.59
CA VAL A 6 -13.04 0.84 -0.55
C VAL A 6 -13.74 1.99 -1.31
N THR A 7 -13.22 3.22 -1.21
CA THR A 7 -13.71 4.38 -1.97
C THR A 7 -13.55 4.18 -3.48
N ILE A 8 -12.37 3.76 -3.93
CA ILE A 8 -12.09 3.50 -5.35
C ILE A 8 -12.99 2.38 -5.89
N LEU A 9 -13.17 1.30 -5.13
CA LEU A 9 -14.07 0.19 -5.49
C LEU A 9 -15.53 0.66 -5.58
N SER A 10 -15.99 1.49 -4.64
CA SER A 10 -17.31 2.09 -4.70
C SER A 10 -17.51 2.89 -5.99
N TYR A 11 -16.55 3.77 -6.35
CA TYR A 11 -16.63 4.56 -7.57
C TYR A 11 -16.47 3.75 -8.86
N LEU A 12 -15.75 2.62 -8.82
CA LEU A 12 -15.72 1.64 -9.90
C LEU A 12 -17.12 1.06 -10.13
N LEU A 13 -17.79 0.59 -9.08
CA LEU A 13 -19.15 0.05 -9.23
C LEU A 13 -20.14 1.12 -9.70
N PHE A 14 -20.07 2.35 -9.16
CA PHE A 14 -20.89 3.46 -9.64
C PHE A 14 -20.64 3.80 -11.11
N SER A 15 -19.42 3.64 -11.62
CA SER A 15 -19.12 3.86 -13.05
C SER A 15 -19.79 2.80 -13.94
N VAL A 16 -19.82 1.54 -13.50
CA VAL A 16 -20.55 0.48 -14.20
C VAL A 16 -22.05 0.76 -14.17
N VAL A 17 -22.59 1.17 -13.02
CA VAL A 17 -24.00 1.54 -12.88
C VAL A 17 -24.39 2.65 -13.83
N ALA A 18 -23.58 3.71 -13.91
CA ALA A 18 -23.80 4.82 -14.83
C ALA A 18 -23.75 4.40 -16.30
N LEU A 19 -22.87 3.45 -16.67
CA LEU A 19 -22.80 2.91 -18.02
C LEU A 19 -24.06 2.10 -18.39
N VAL A 20 -24.53 1.25 -17.47
CA VAL A 20 -25.75 0.46 -17.67
C VAL A 20 -26.98 1.35 -17.72
N ASP A 21 -27.06 2.38 -16.87
CA ASP A 21 -28.14 3.37 -16.92
C ASP A 21 -28.18 4.09 -18.26
N LYS A 22 -27.01 4.48 -18.80
CA LYS A 22 -26.92 5.08 -20.15
C LYS A 22 -27.40 4.12 -21.26
N TYR A 23 -27.18 2.82 -21.09
CA TYR A 23 -27.66 1.80 -22.03
C TYR A 23 -29.18 1.55 -21.91
N LEU A 24 -29.71 1.50 -20.68
CA LEU A 24 -31.13 1.27 -20.40
C LEU A 24 -32.00 2.49 -20.71
N LEU A 25 -31.49 3.70 -20.48
CA LEU A 25 -32.22 4.94 -20.63
C LEU A 25 -31.92 5.59 -21.99
N LYS A 26 -32.78 5.31 -22.99
CA LYS A 26 -32.96 6.16 -24.18
C LYS A 26 -34.14 7.13 -23.99
N GLY A 27 -34.22 7.81 -22.84
CA GLY A 27 -35.40 8.59 -22.44
C GLY A 27 -35.11 9.81 -21.55
N SER A 28 -36.15 10.55 -21.21
CA SER A 28 -36.09 11.77 -20.38
C SER A 28 -35.70 11.49 -18.93
N ILE A 29 -35.03 12.46 -18.29
CA ILE A 29 -34.66 12.42 -16.87
C ILE A 29 -35.92 12.15 -16.01
N PRO A 30 -35.89 11.16 -15.08
CA PRO A 30 -37.02 10.84 -14.23
C PRO A 30 -37.50 12.05 -13.41
N SER A 31 -38.79 12.11 -13.10
CA SER A 31 -39.32 13.14 -12.19
C SER A 31 -38.59 13.09 -10.85
N PRO A 32 -38.00 14.21 -10.37
CA PRO A 32 -37.22 14.25 -9.12
C PRO A 32 -38.01 13.71 -7.92
N HIS A 33 -39.31 14.02 -7.84
CA HIS A 33 -40.19 13.54 -6.77
C HIS A 33 -40.32 12.01 -6.77
N ILE A 34 -40.44 11.40 -7.95
CA ILE A 34 -40.69 9.97 -8.09
C ILE A 34 -39.42 9.17 -7.89
N TYR A 35 -38.31 9.67 -8.40
CA TYR A 35 -37.02 9.05 -8.16
C TYR A 35 -36.69 9.05 -6.65
N SER A 36 -36.86 10.20 -5.99
CA SER A 36 -36.62 10.33 -4.55
C SER A 36 -37.55 9.44 -3.73
N PHE A 37 -38.82 9.32 -4.14
CA PHE A 37 -39.77 8.38 -3.55
C PHE A 37 -39.27 6.93 -3.63
N TYR A 38 -38.93 6.42 -4.82
CA TYR A 38 -38.51 5.03 -4.96
C TYR A 38 -37.22 4.70 -4.20
N VAL A 39 -36.21 5.58 -4.27
CA VAL A 39 -34.95 5.38 -3.55
C VAL A 39 -35.16 5.41 -2.03
N GLY A 40 -36.03 6.31 -1.55
CA GLY A 40 -36.44 6.35 -0.14
C GLY A 40 -37.12 5.05 0.29
N ILE A 41 -38.13 4.60 -0.46
CA ILE A 41 -38.86 3.35 -0.14
C ILE A 41 -37.95 2.13 -0.11
N PHE A 42 -36.96 2.02 -1.01
CA PHE A 42 -35.97 0.95 -0.98
C PHE A 42 -35.10 0.94 0.29
N GLY A 43 -35.14 1.98 1.12
CA GLY A 43 -34.59 1.98 2.48
C GLY A 43 -35.10 0.82 3.35
N ILE A 44 -36.38 0.43 3.18
CA ILE A 44 -37.00 -0.63 4.01
C ILE A 44 -36.35 -2.00 3.86
N PHE A 45 -35.71 -2.28 2.71
CA PHE A 45 -35.03 -3.56 2.49
C PHE A 45 -33.85 -3.80 3.42
N SER A 46 -33.31 -2.74 4.06
CA SER A 46 -32.30 -2.88 5.11
C SER A 46 -32.79 -3.69 6.31
N LEU A 47 -34.10 -3.75 6.57
CA LEU A 47 -34.66 -4.50 7.69
C LEU A 47 -34.46 -6.01 7.56
N VAL A 48 -34.19 -6.52 6.35
CA VAL A 48 -33.82 -7.93 6.12
C VAL A 48 -32.54 -8.31 6.87
N LEU A 49 -31.71 -7.33 7.25
CA LEU A 49 -30.49 -7.56 8.02
C LEU A 49 -30.74 -7.80 9.51
N ILE A 50 -31.91 -7.41 10.05
CA ILE A 50 -32.21 -7.50 11.49
C ILE A 50 -32.17 -8.94 12.03
N PRO A 51 -32.80 -9.94 11.37
CA PRO A 51 -32.78 -11.33 11.86
C PRO A 51 -31.38 -11.95 11.97
N PHE A 52 -30.36 -11.36 11.35
CA PHE A 52 -28.97 -11.82 11.42
C PHE A 52 -28.18 -11.20 12.60
N GLY A 53 -28.84 -10.47 13.51
CA GLY A 53 -28.21 -9.89 14.69
C GLY A 53 -27.43 -8.59 14.42
N PHE A 54 -27.66 -7.95 13.27
CA PHE A 54 -26.93 -6.74 12.86
C PHE A 54 -27.46 -5.43 13.46
N LEU A 55 -28.60 -5.46 14.15
CA LEU A 55 -29.20 -4.27 14.76
C LEU A 55 -28.83 -4.17 16.25
N SER A 56 -28.29 -3.03 16.64
CA SER A 56 -28.20 -2.58 18.02
C SER A 56 -29.10 -1.37 18.22
N ILE A 57 -29.69 -1.21 19.41
CA ILE A 57 -30.50 -0.03 19.76
C ILE A 57 -29.57 0.97 20.43
N PRO A 58 -29.17 2.07 19.75
CA PRO A 58 -28.30 3.07 20.35
C PRO A 58 -29.10 4.03 21.25
N GLY A 59 -28.40 4.97 21.89
CA GLY A 59 -29.04 6.05 22.64
C GLY A 59 -29.98 6.90 21.76
N PHE A 60 -30.96 7.55 22.39
CA PHE A 60 -32.01 8.31 21.70
C PHE A 60 -31.46 9.37 20.73
N GLU A 61 -30.42 10.10 21.11
CA GLU A 61 -29.77 11.10 20.27
C GLU A 61 -29.18 10.49 18.98
N GLN A 62 -28.57 9.31 19.11
CA GLN A 62 -27.99 8.56 17.99
C GLN A 62 -29.05 7.99 17.04
N ILE A 63 -30.22 7.61 17.56
CA ILE A 63 -31.38 7.24 16.72
C ILE A 63 -31.82 8.46 15.90
N ILE A 64 -32.02 9.62 16.54
CA ILE A 64 -32.43 10.85 15.84
C ILE A 64 -31.40 11.22 14.77
N LEU A 65 -30.11 11.20 15.12
CA LEU A 65 -29.03 11.53 14.20
C LEU A 65 -29.04 10.61 12.97
N ALA A 66 -29.18 9.31 13.17
CA ALA A 66 -29.23 8.35 12.06
C ALA A 66 -30.47 8.54 11.18
N LEU A 67 -31.65 8.72 11.78
CA LEU A 67 -32.87 9.00 11.02
C LEU A 67 -32.75 10.30 10.22
N LEU A 68 -32.15 11.34 10.81
CA LEU A 68 -31.89 12.62 10.16
C LEU A 68 -30.91 12.46 8.99
N ALA A 69 -29.79 11.76 9.18
CA ALA A 69 -28.81 11.51 8.13
C ALA A 69 -29.46 10.82 6.92
N GLY A 70 -30.29 9.80 7.19
CA GLY A 70 -31.11 9.12 6.20
C GLY A 70 -32.07 10.04 5.47
N ALA A 71 -32.84 10.85 6.20
CA ALA A 71 -33.82 11.75 5.63
C ALA A 71 -33.17 12.84 4.75
N VAL A 72 -32.09 13.47 5.24
CA VAL A 72 -31.31 14.48 4.51
C VAL A 72 -30.77 13.91 3.20
N SER A 73 -30.37 12.63 3.16
CA SER A 73 -29.91 11.99 1.93
C SER A 73 -30.96 11.97 0.82
N ILE A 74 -32.24 11.78 1.17
CA ILE A 74 -33.34 11.78 0.19
C ILE A 74 -33.64 13.18 -0.31
N PHE A 75 -33.58 14.19 0.56
CA PHE A 75 -33.69 15.59 0.14
C PHE A 75 -32.50 16.05 -0.72
N ALA A 76 -31.29 15.54 -0.45
CA ALA A 76 -30.11 15.77 -1.29
C ALA A 76 -30.32 15.21 -2.70
N LEU A 77 -30.83 13.96 -2.82
CA LEU A 77 -31.20 13.37 -4.10
C LEU A 77 -32.28 14.19 -4.81
N PHE A 78 -33.32 14.64 -4.10
CA PHE A 78 -34.36 15.46 -4.68
C PHE A 78 -33.80 16.77 -5.27
N ALA A 79 -32.92 17.46 -4.54
CA ALA A 79 -32.24 18.67 -5.01
C ALA A 79 -31.36 18.37 -6.23
N PHE A 80 -30.62 17.26 -6.21
CA PHE A 80 -29.77 16.80 -7.31
C PHE A 80 -30.56 16.56 -8.60
N TYR A 81 -31.61 15.75 -8.55
CA TYR A 81 -32.43 15.47 -9.73
C TYR A 81 -33.19 16.71 -10.20
N SER A 82 -33.58 17.60 -9.28
CA SER A 82 -34.15 18.90 -9.65
C SER A 82 -33.15 19.78 -10.42
N ALA A 83 -31.87 19.74 -10.05
CA ALA A 83 -30.81 20.42 -10.79
C ALA A 83 -30.60 19.78 -12.17
N LEU A 84 -30.56 18.45 -12.27
CA LEU A 84 -30.41 17.74 -13.55
C LEU A 84 -31.61 17.92 -14.49
N GLN A 85 -32.83 18.05 -13.96
CA GLN A 85 -34.02 18.26 -14.78
C GLN A 85 -34.10 19.69 -15.33
N LYS A 86 -33.67 20.68 -14.55
CA LYS A 86 -33.73 22.10 -14.92
C LYS A 86 -32.49 22.58 -15.68
N PHE A 87 -31.35 21.92 -15.48
CA PHE A 87 -30.07 22.29 -16.08
C PHE A 87 -29.40 21.05 -16.67
N GLU A 88 -28.56 21.28 -17.67
CA GLU A 88 -27.86 20.19 -18.30
C GLU A 88 -26.89 19.47 -17.34
N VAL A 89 -26.79 18.15 -17.50
CA VAL A 89 -25.91 17.28 -16.71
C VAL A 89 -24.47 17.80 -16.69
N SER A 90 -23.97 18.30 -17.84
CA SER A 90 -22.62 18.86 -17.97
C SER A 90 -22.38 20.19 -17.24
N ARG A 91 -23.41 20.78 -16.63
CA ARG A 91 -23.30 21.98 -15.77
C ARG A 91 -23.46 21.62 -14.30
N ALA A 92 -24.50 20.86 -13.97
CA ALA A 92 -24.84 20.53 -12.58
C ALA A 92 -23.80 19.60 -11.95
N VAL A 93 -23.35 18.57 -12.67
CA VAL A 93 -22.45 17.54 -12.12
C VAL A 93 -21.06 18.10 -11.77
N PRO A 94 -20.36 18.86 -12.65
CA PRO A 94 -19.06 19.44 -12.28
C PRO A 94 -19.18 20.44 -11.13
N ALA A 95 -20.25 21.23 -11.09
CA ALA A 95 -20.49 22.20 -10.01
C ALA A 95 -20.69 21.50 -8.66
N ILE A 96 -21.53 20.46 -8.62
CA ILE A 96 -21.74 19.67 -7.40
C ILE A 96 -20.44 18.97 -6.99
N GLY A 97 -19.76 18.29 -7.91
CA GLY A 97 -18.52 17.56 -7.64
C GLY A 97 -17.37 18.45 -7.14
N GLY A 98 -17.32 19.71 -7.55
CA GLY A 98 -16.33 20.67 -7.05
C GLY A 98 -16.66 21.27 -5.69
N ILE A 99 -17.95 21.57 -5.44
CA ILE A 99 -18.39 22.28 -4.22
C ILE A 99 -18.60 21.32 -3.04
N LEU A 100 -19.10 20.11 -3.30
CA LEU A 100 -19.40 19.11 -2.29
C LEU A 100 -18.22 18.75 -1.37
N PRO A 101 -17.00 18.44 -1.87
CA PRO A 101 -15.86 18.18 -1.00
C PRO A 101 -15.46 19.41 -0.15
N LEU A 102 -15.61 20.63 -0.68
CA LEU A 102 -15.32 21.86 0.06
C LEU A 102 -16.31 22.06 1.22
N PHE A 103 -17.61 21.87 0.99
CA PHE A 103 -18.58 21.92 2.09
C PHE A 103 -18.34 20.81 3.12
N THR A 104 -17.96 19.62 2.67
CA THR A 104 -17.65 18.52 3.59
C THR A 104 -16.48 18.88 4.49
N LEU A 105 -15.42 19.49 3.93
CA LEU A 105 -14.28 19.99 4.71
C LEU A 105 -14.69 21.04 5.75
N VAL A 106 -15.50 22.03 5.34
CA VAL A 106 -15.98 23.09 6.24
C VAL A 106 -16.88 22.52 7.34
N LEU A 107 -17.80 21.62 7.00
CA LEU A 107 -18.69 21.00 7.98
C LEU A 107 -17.91 20.12 8.96
N VAL A 108 -16.91 19.36 8.51
CA VAL A 108 -16.02 18.60 9.41
C VAL A 108 -15.30 19.54 10.38
N PHE A 109 -14.77 20.67 9.89
CA PHE A 109 -14.12 21.67 10.75
C PHE A 109 -15.09 22.23 11.81
N ILE A 110 -16.32 22.59 11.41
CA ILE A 110 -17.34 23.13 12.33
C ILE A 110 -17.76 22.08 13.37
N PHE A 111 -18.15 20.88 12.93
CA PHE A 111 -18.70 19.85 13.82
C PHE A 111 -17.62 19.20 14.72
N SER A 112 -16.34 19.25 14.34
CA SER A 112 -15.23 18.82 15.20
C SER A 112 -14.79 19.88 16.22
N GLY A 113 -15.36 21.09 16.18
CA GLY A 113 -14.94 22.21 17.00
C GLY A 113 -13.53 22.74 16.63
N GLY A 114 -13.14 22.61 15.36
CA GLY A 114 -11.85 23.06 14.85
C GLY A 114 -10.66 22.14 15.15
N LYS A 115 -10.91 20.91 15.63
CA LYS A 115 -9.85 19.94 15.97
C LYS A 115 -9.28 19.21 14.76
N GLU A 116 -10.10 19.01 13.74
CA GLU A 116 -9.70 18.29 12.52
C GLU A 116 -9.19 19.29 11.47
N ILE A 117 -7.87 19.48 11.42
CA ILE A 117 -7.19 20.36 10.46
C ILE A 117 -6.31 19.51 9.54
N LEU A 118 -6.42 19.76 8.23
CA LEU A 118 -5.54 19.13 7.24
C LEU A 118 -4.15 19.76 7.29
N GLY A 119 -3.11 18.93 7.27
CA GLY A 119 -1.74 19.37 7.08
C GLY A 119 -1.47 19.84 5.65
N THR A 120 -0.27 20.38 5.42
CA THR A 120 0.11 20.98 4.13
C THR A 120 0.04 19.98 2.98
N TYR A 121 0.47 18.74 3.18
CA TYR A 121 0.46 17.71 2.14
C TYR A 121 -0.96 17.22 1.86
N GLU A 122 -1.80 17.10 2.88
CA GLU A 122 -3.21 16.77 2.74
C GLU A 122 -3.95 17.85 1.95
N ILE A 123 -3.72 19.13 2.27
CA ILE A 123 -4.30 20.25 1.51
C ILE A 123 -3.86 20.19 0.05
N LEU A 124 -2.57 19.94 -0.21
CA LEU A 124 -2.04 19.84 -1.56
C LEU A 124 -2.72 18.68 -2.32
N ALA A 125 -2.75 17.47 -1.72
CA ALA A 125 -3.43 16.31 -2.29
C ALA A 125 -4.91 16.61 -2.60
N PHE A 126 -5.61 17.24 -1.66
CA PHE A 126 -7.01 17.61 -1.79
C PHE A 126 -7.26 18.57 -2.96
N VAL A 127 -6.41 19.60 -3.11
CA VAL A 127 -6.47 20.56 -4.24
C VAL A 127 -6.29 19.86 -5.58
N PHE A 128 -5.29 18.97 -5.69
CA PHE A 128 -5.06 18.19 -6.92
C PHE A 128 -6.24 17.27 -7.26
N LEU A 129 -6.78 16.57 -6.27
CA LEU A 129 -7.93 15.67 -6.44
C LEU A 129 -9.18 16.42 -6.89
N ILE A 130 -9.56 17.52 -6.22
CA ILE A 130 -10.72 18.33 -6.62
C ILE A 130 -10.52 18.91 -8.01
N SER A 131 -9.34 19.47 -8.29
CA SER A 131 -9.05 20.09 -9.58
C SER A 131 -9.17 19.08 -10.72
N GLY A 132 -8.61 17.87 -10.54
CA GLY A 132 -8.76 16.78 -11.50
C GLY A 132 -10.20 16.29 -11.65
N SER A 133 -10.93 16.12 -10.54
CA SER A 133 -12.35 15.69 -10.53
C SER A 133 -13.29 16.68 -11.20
N VAL A 134 -13.07 17.99 -11.02
CA VAL A 134 -13.81 19.02 -11.75
C VAL A 134 -13.40 18.99 -13.22
N LEU A 135 -12.10 19.00 -13.52
CA LEU A 135 -11.61 19.08 -14.89
C LEU A 135 -12.05 17.90 -15.77
N ILE A 136 -12.13 16.67 -15.24
CA ILE A 136 -12.55 15.50 -16.01
C ILE A 136 -14.03 15.55 -16.44
N THR A 137 -14.85 16.34 -15.75
CA THR A 137 -16.30 16.45 -15.99
C THR A 137 -16.71 17.72 -16.74
N LEU A 138 -15.84 18.74 -16.79
CA LEU A 138 -16.11 20.01 -17.47
C LEU A 138 -16.26 19.87 -18.99
N LYS A 139 -17.28 20.52 -19.57
CA LYS A 139 -17.45 20.69 -21.03
C LYS A 139 -17.43 22.17 -21.41
N LYS A 140 -16.56 22.55 -22.36
CA LYS A 140 -16.18 23.94 -22.66
C LYS A 140 -17.30 24.81 -23.27
N GLU A 141 -18.33 24.21 -23.86
CA GLU A 141 -19.28 24.94 -24.72
C GLU A 141 -20.47 25.59 -23.98
N LYS A 142 -20.57 25.47 -22.64
CA LYS A 142 -21.81 25.85 -21.95
C LYS A 142 -21.57 26.59 -20.63
N LEU A 143 -21.76 27.91 -20.65
CA LEU A 143 -21.64 28.81 -19.48
C LEU A 143 -22.61 28.40 -18.34
N ILE A 144 -22.10 28.42 -17.11
CA ILE A 144 -22.88 28.16 -15.89
C ILE A 144 -23.74 29.40 -15.60
N THR A 145 -25.04 29.22 -15.35
CA THR A 145 -25.95 30.32 -14.98
C THR A 145 -26.11 30.42 -13.46
N LEU A 146 -26.40 31.61 -12.93
CA LEU A 146 -26.57 31.83 -11.47
C LEU A 146 -27.65 30.91 -10.85
N LYS A 147 -28.77 30.68 -11.56
CA LYS A 147 -29.82 29.75 -11.12
C LYS A 147 -29.34 28.28 -11.09
N SER A 148 -28.46 27.90 -12.01
CA SER A 148 -27.82 26.57 -12.04
C SER A 148 -26.92 26.37 -10.83
N ILE A 149 -26.23 27.42 -10.39
CA ILE A 149 -25.35 27.39 -9.22
C ILE A 149 -26.17 27.21 -7.95
N GLN A 150 -27.29 27.93 -7.77
CA GLN A 150 -28.10 27.86 -6.55
C GLN A 150 -28.60 26.44 -6.23
N LEU A 151 -29.20 25.74 -7.21
CA LEU A 151 -29.66 24.35 -6.99
C LEU A 151 -28.49 23.36 -6.83
N SER A 152 -27.37 23.59 -7.52
CA SER A 152 -26.16 22.77 -7.38
C SER A 152 -25.51 22.94 -6.00
N VAL A 153 -25.47 24.16 -5.48
CA VAL A 153 -24.97 24.50 -4.13
C VAL A 153 -25.83 23.85 -3.07
N LEU A 154 -27.16 23.93 -3.18
CA LEU A 154 -28.07 23.28 -2.25
C LEU A 154 -27.88 21.75 -2.24
N ALA A 155 -27.80 21.13 -3.43
CA ALA A 155 -27.55 19.70 -3.55
C ALA A 155 -26.20 19.31 -2.93
N ALA A 156 -25.13 20.04 -3.26
CA ALA A 156 -23.79 19.82 -2.71
C ALA A 156 -23.77 19.94 -1.18
N PHE A 157 -24.43 20.95 -0.62
CA PHE A 157 -24.53 21.15 0.83
C PHE A 157 -25.27 20.01 1.52
N LEU A 158 -26.43 19.59 0.99
CA LEU A 158 -27.20 18.49 1.59
C LEU A 158 -26.48 17.15 1.48
N PHE A 159 -25.76 16.90 0.37
CA PHE A 159 -24.89 15.72 0.28
C PHE A 159 -23.74 15.79 1.27
N SER A 160 -23.04 16.93 1.38
CA SER A 160 -21.95 17.06 2.37
C SER A 160 -22.46 16.86 3.80
N LEU A 161 -23.65 17.38 4.11
CA LEU A 161 -24.30 17.17 5.41
C LEU A 161 -24.63 15.69 5.62
N THR A 162 -25.13 15.00 4.60
CA THR A 162 -25.35 13.54 4.66
C THR A 162 -24.07 12.79 5.01
N PHE A 163 -22.94 13.11 4.37
CA PHE A 163 -21.65 12.46 4.63
C PHE A 163 -21.19 12.69 6.08
N VAL A 164 -21.26 13.94 6.55
CA VAL A 164 -20.84 14.30 7.91
C VAL A 164 -21.73 13.64 8.96
N LEU A 165 -23.06 13.72 8.83
CA LEU A 165 -23.98 13.08 9.78
C LEU A 165 -23.79 11.55 9.78
N SER A 166 -23.63 10.94 8.61
CA SER A 166 -23.35 9.50 8.50
C SER A 166 -22.04 9.13 9.21
N LYS A 167 -21.01 9.97 9.09
CA LYS A 167 -19.74 9.74 9.79
C LYS A 167 -19.93 9.75 11.32
N PHE A 168 -20.68 10.71 11.85
CA PHE A 168 -20.97 10.76 13.29
C PHE A 168 -21.81 9.59 13.79
N VAL A 169 -22.69 9.03 12.95
CA VAL A 169 -23.39 7.76 13.26
C VAL A 169 -22.38 6.61 13.38
N TYR A 170 -21.45 6.48 12.43
CA TYR A 170 -20.47 5.38 12.42
C TYR A 170 -19.34 5.52 13.45
N LEU A 171 -19.18 6.68 14.09
CA LEU A 171 -18.24 6.83 15.20
C LEU A 171 -18.75 6.16 16.48
N GLU A 172 -20.07 6.07 16.66
CA GLU A 172 -20.71 5.58 17.89
C GLU A 172 -21.47 4.26 17.69
N GLN A 173 -21.62 3.78 16.45
CA GLN A 173 -22.42 2.58 16.14
C GLN A 173 -21.66 1.60 15.23
N PRO A 174 -21.87 0.28 15.43
CA PRO A 174 -21.44 -0.71 14.45
C PRO A 174 -21.99 -0.42 13.05
N PHE A 175 -21.20 -0.70 12.02
CA PHE A 175 -21.51 -0.37 10.63
C PHE A 175 -22.93 -0.75 10.21
N TRP A 176 -23.31 -2.03 10.38
CA TRP A 176 -24.62 -2.49 9.93
C TRP A 176 -25.77 -1.87 10.72
N SER A 177 -25.60 -1.65 12.03
CA SER A 177 -26.63 -1.02 12.87
C SER A 177 -26.87 0.42 12.44
N GLY A 178 -25.79 1.21 12.31
CA GLY A 178 -25.88 2.59 11.83
C GLY A 178 -26.48 2.68 10.42
N PHE A 179 -26.08 1.76 9.52
CA PHE A 179 -26.63 1.66 8.18
C PHE A 179 -28.15 1.42 8.21
N ILE A 180 -28.65 0.44 8.99
CA ILE A 180 -30.08 0.14 9.10
C ILE A 180 -30.88 1.37 9.56
N TRP A 181 -30.45 2.06 10.63
CA TRP A 181 -31.13 3.24 11.14
C TRP A 181 -31.17 4.39 10.12
N MET A 182 -30.07 4.63 9.39
CA MET A 182 -30.06 5.63 8.33
C MET A 182 -30.97 5.24 7.16
N ARG A 183 -31.03 3.97 6.79
CA ARG A 183 -31.96 3.50 5.75
C ARG A 183 -33.42 3.61 6.17
N LEU A 184 -33.73 3.45 7.46
CA LEU A 184 -35.05 3.74 8.02
C LEU A 184 -35.41 5.24 7.92
N GLY A 185 -34.47 6.14 8.22
CA GLY A 185 -34.65 7.58 8.02
C GLY A 185 -34.96 7.94 6.57
N ALA A 186 -34.23 7.32 5.63
CA ALA A 186 -34.47 7.47 4.20
C ALA A 186 -35.85 6.93 3.79
N PHE A 187 -36.29 5.81 4.36
CA PHE A 187 -37.64 5.27 4.14
C PHE A 187 -38.73 6.24 4.59
N LEU A 188 -38.63 6.78 5.82
CA LEU A 188 -39.60 7.74 6.34
C LEU A 188 -39.67 9.01 5.47
N ALA A 189 -38.52 9.54 5.04
CA ALA A 189 -38.49 10.68 4.14
C ALA A 189 -39.08 10.35 2.75
N GLY A 190 -38.85 9.14 2.24
CA GLY A 190 -39.48 8.63 1.02
C GLY A 190 -41.00 8.61 1.10
N VAL A 191 -41.56 8.13 2.22
CA VAL A 191 -43.01 8.11 2.47
C VAL A 191 -43.61 9.51 2.41
N CYS A 192 -42.90 10.54 2.89
CA CYS A 192 -43.38 11.92 2.81
C CYS A 192 -43.66 12.41 1.37
N PHE A 193 -42.98 11.85 0.35
CA PHE A 193 -43.26 12.22 -1.04
C PHE A 193 -44.64 11.75 -1.53
N LEU A 194 -45.28 10.76 -0.87
CA LEU A 194 -46.66 10.37 -1.17
C LEU A 194 -47.68 11.49 -0.94
N PHE A 195 -47.37 12.49 -0.11
CA PHE A 195 -48.27 13.62 0.10
C PHE A 195 -48.31 14.56 -1.12
N THR A 196 -47.31 14.50 -2.00
CA THR A 196 -47.27 15.30 -3.23
C THR A 196 -48.29 14.79 -4.26
N LYS A 197 -49.02 15.73 -4.89
CA LYS A 197 -50.02 15.39 -5.93
C LYS A 197 -49.38 14.66 -7.12
N GLN A 198 -48.14 15.02 -7.47
CA GLN A 198 -47.41 14.46 -8.61
C GLN A 198 -47.09 12.98 -8.43
N VAL A 199 -46.58 12.57 -7.26
CA VAL A 199 -46.24 11.17 -6.97
C VAL A 199 -47.49 10.30 -6.94
N ARG A 200 -48.57 10.77 -6.30
CA ARG A 200 -49.86 10.05 -6.29
C ARG A 200 -50.42 9.87 -7.70
N ALA A 201 -50.43 10.93 -8.51
CA ALA A 201 -50.91 10.85 -9.87
C ALA A 201 -50.14 9.78 -10.66
N GLU A 202 -48.81 9.80 -10.62
CA GLU A 202 -48.00 8.89 -11.42
C GLU A 202 -48.05 7.43 -10.94
N LEU A 203 -48.12 7.17 -9.63
CA LEU A 203 -48.23 5.82 -9.07
C LEU A 203 -49.57 5.15 -9.37
N PHE A 204 -50.68 5.89 -9.31
CA PHE A 204 -52.02 5.32 -9.43
C PHE A 204 -52.60 5.36 -10.85
N THR A 205 -52.04 6.16 -11.78
CA THR A 205 -52.56 6.25 -13.17
C THR A 205 -51.65 5.64 -14.24
N LYS A 206 -50.33 5.54 -14.05
CA LYS A 206 -49.43 4.94 -15.05
C LYS A 206 -49.05 3.51 -14.69
N ARG A 207 -49.58 2.52 -15.42
CA ARG A 207 -49.05 1.15 -15.41
C ARG A 207 -47.82 1.07 -16.30
N VAL A 208 -46.63 0.97 -15.70
CA VAL A 208 -45.38 0.76 -16.45
C VAL A 208 -45.19 -0.74 -16.68
N SER A 209 -45.21 -1.18 -17.94
CA SER A 209 -44.85 -2.57 -18.31
C SER A 209 -43.40 -2.64 -18.79
N PHE A 210 -42.56 -3.44 -18.13
CA PHE A 210 -41.19 -3.70 -18.59
C PHE A 210 -41.12 -4.98 -19.45
N LYS A 211 -40.35 -4.94 -20.54
CA LYS A 211 -39.98 -6.16 -21.27
C LYS A 211 -39.07 -7.03 -20.39
N ARG A 212 -39.33 -8.35 -20.30
CA ARG A 212 -38.66 -9.30 -19.37
C ARG A 212 -37.12 -9.25 -19.41
N LYS A 213 -36.51 -9.08 -20.59
CA LYS A 213 -35.05 -8.96 -20.77
C LYS A 213 -34.48 -7.64 -20.21
N THR A 214 -35.22 -6.53 -20.34
CA THR A 214 -34.84 -5.21 -19.81
C THR A 214 -35.01 -5.17 -18.29
N GLY A 215 -36.01 -5.87 -17.75
CA GLY A 215 -36.23 -5.99 -16.31
C GLY A 215 -35.06 -6.67 -15.58
N GLY A 216 -34.49 -7.75 -16.13
CA GLY A 216 -33.34 -8.43 -15.53
C GLY A 216 -32.08 -7.55 -15.46
N ILE A 217 -31.76 -6.81 -16.53
CA ILE A 217 -30.62 -5.88 -16.57
C ILE A 217 -30.84 -4.72 -15.59
N PHE A 218 -32.06 -4.20 -15.51
CA PHE A 218 -32.42 -3.16 -14.54
C PHE A 218 -32.23 -3.65 -13.08
N LEU A 219 -32.74 -4.84 -12.74
CA LEU A 219 -32.56 -5.42 -11.39
C LEU A 219 -31.08 -5.64 -11.05
N GLY A 220 -30.31 -6.19 -11.98
CA GLY A 220 -28.86 -6.33 -11.82
C GLY A 220 -28.18 -4.98 -11.55
N ASN A 221 -28.60 -3.92 -12.25
CA ASN A 221 -28.06 -2.58 -12.04
C ASN A 221 -28.43 -1.99 -10.67
N GLN A 222 -29.65 -2.25 -10.19
CA GLN A 222 -30.08 -1.82 -8.85
C GLN A 222 -29.29 -2.52 -7.74
N VAL A 223 -29.04 -3.83 -7.87
CA VAL A 223 -28.18 -4.56 -6.93
C VAL A 223 -26.77 -3.97 -6.92
N LEU A 224 -26.21 -3.74 -8.11
CA LEU A 224 -24.86 -3.16 -8.24
C LEU A 224 -24.78 -1.75 -7.63
N GLY A 225 -25.80 -0.91 -7.85
CA GLY A 225 -25.91 0.41 -7.23
C GLY A 225 -26.05 0.35 -5.72
N GLY A 226 -26.84 -0.60 -5.20
CA GLY A 226 -26.93 -0.88 -3.77
C GLY A 226 -25.57 -1.29 -3.17
N SER A 227 -24.85 -2.20 -3.83
CA SER A 227 -23.50 -2.60 -3.42
C SER A 227 -22.52 -1.44 -3.44
N ALA A 228 -22.54 -0.61 -4.50
CA ALA A 228 -21.71 0.60 -4.58
C ALA A 228 -21.99 1.57 -3.43
N PHE A 229 -23.26 1.75 -3.06
CA PHE A 229 -23.70 2.59 -1.96
C PHE A 229 -23.30 2.03 -0.57
N ILE A 230 -23.37 0.71 -0.38
CA ILE A 230 -22.86 0.05 0.84
C ILE A 230 -21.35 0.28 0.96
N LEU A 231 -20.59 0.08 -0.13
CA LEU A 231 -19.15 0.35 -0.14
C LEU A 231 -18.83 1.82 0.15
N GLN A 232 -19.62 2.77 -0.37
CA GLN A 232 -19.43 4.19 -0.08
C GLN A 232 -19.65 4.47 1.41
N ASN A 233 -20.71 3.92 2.00
CA ASN A 233 -20.98 4.03 3.43
C ASN A 233 -19.87 3.39 4.27
N TRP A 234 -19.33 2.27 3.81
CA TRP A 234 -18.22 1.61 4.49
C TRP A 234 -16.94 2.44 4.40
N ALA A 235 -16.68 3.10 3.28
CA ALA A 235 -15.61 4.09 3.17
C ALA A 235 -15.81 5.26 4.16
N ILE A 236 -17.03 5.78 4.29
CA ILE A 236 -17.37 6.83 5.28
C ILE A 236 -17.12 6.33 6.72
N ALA A 237 -17.48 5.08 7.03
CA ALA A 237 -17.22 4.50 8.35
C ALA A 237 -15.71 4.39 8.64
N LEU A 238 -14.92 3.91 7.67
CA LEU A 238 -13.49 3.64 7.81
C LEU A 238 -12.58 4.88 7.75
N VAL A 239 -12.97 5.92 7.01
CA VAL A 239 -12.12 7.12 6.82
C VAL A 239 -12.04 7.91 8.14
N PRO A 240 -10.85 8.38 8.57
CA PRO A 240 -10.75 9.31 9.69
C PRO A 240 -11.57 10.59 9.44
N LEU A 241 -12.08 11.22 10.50
CA LEU A 241 -13.01 12.35 10.39
C LEU A 241 -12.44 13.50 9.53
N GLY A 242 -11.20 13.94 9.77
CA GLY A 242 -10.53 14.96 8.98
C GLY A 242 -10.36 14.64 7.49
N PHE A 243 -10.33 13.36 7.12
CA PHE A 243 -10.19 12.91 5.73
C PHE A 243 -11.52 12.63 5.02
N LEU A 244 -12.67 12.86 5.67
CA LEU A 244 -13.98 12.56 5.09
C LEU A 244 -14.22 13.23 3.74
N ALA A 245 -13.76 14.49 3.59
CA ALA A 245 -13.87 15.24 2.33
C ALA A 245 -13.11 14.60 1.17
N PHE A 246 -12.10 13.76 1.43
CA PHE A 246 -11.36 13.05 0.37
C PHE A 246 -12.20 11.97 -0.28
N VAL A 247 -13.14 11.34 0.45
CA VAL A 247 -14.10 10.41 -0.16
C VAL A 247 -14.83 11.12 -1.28
N ASN A 248 -15.26 12.36 -1.05
CA ASN A 248 -15.92 13.19 -2.06
C ASN A 248 -14.99 13.68 -3.18
N ALA A 249 -13.78 14.13 -2.83
CA ALA A 249 -12.81 14.63 -3.80
C ALA A 249 -12.38 13.55 -4.82
N LEU A 250 -12.47 12.27 -4.44
CA LEU A 250 -12.14 11.11 -5.27
C LEU A 250 -13.25 10.73 -6.27
N GLU A 251 -14.39 11.43 -6.28
CA GLU A 251 -15.49 11.12 -7.21
C GLU A 251 -15.06 11.22 -8.69
N GLY A 252 -14.04 12.02 -9.02
CA GLY A 252 -13.44 12.08 -10.35
C GLY A 252 -12.98 10.73 -10.90
N ILE A 253 -12.58 9.80 -10.03
CA ILE A 253 -12.14 8.44 -10.40
C ILE A 253 -13.25 7.67 -11.12
N LYS A 254 -14.52 7.89 -10.75
CA LYS A 254 -15.69 7.33 -11.46
C LYS A 254 -15.64 7.65 -12.96
N TYR A 255 -15.23 8.86 -13.32
CA TYR A 255 -15.13 9.30 -14.72
C TYR A 255 -13.88 8.78 -15.42
N VAL A 256 -12.81 8.52 -14.69
CA VAL A 256 -11.63 7.80 -15.19
C VAL A 256 -12.04 6.39 -15.62
N PHE A 257 -12.77 5.65 -14.77
CA PHE A 257 -13.29 4.34 -15.12
C PHE A 257 -14.26 4.36 -16.29
N LEU A 258 -15.17 5.35 -16.34
CA LEU A 258 -16.05 5.53 -17.49
C LEU A 258 -15.27 5.74 -18.79
N LEU A 259 -14.17 6.50 -18.78
CA LEU A 259 -13.31 6.67 -19.94
C LEU A 259 -12.63 5.35 -20.34
N VAL A 260 -12.09 4.60 -19.38
CA VAL A 260 -11.47 3.29 -19.64
C VAL A 260 -12.48 2.33 -20.28
N PHE A 261 -13.71 2.27 -19.74
CA PHE A 261 -14.79 1.47 -20.34
C PHE A 261 -15.19 1.98 -21.71
N ALA A 262 -15.26 3.30 -21.91
CA ALA A 262 -15.58 3.87 -23.21
C ALA A 262 -14.55 3.46 -24.28
N ILE A 263 -13.26 3.52 -23.96
CA ILE A 263 -12.18 3.08 -24.84
C ILE A 263 -12.32 1.57 -25.11
N PHE A 264 -12.38 0.75 -24.06
CA PHE A 264 -12.46 -0.71 -24.19
C PHE A 264 -13.66 -1.19 -25.01
N PHE A 265 -14.85 -0.62 -24.76
CA PHE A 265 -16.08 -1.01 -25.45
C PHE A 265 -16.27 -0.31 -26.79
N SER A 266 -15.60 0.81 -27.09
CA SER A 266 -15.66 1.43 -28.42
C SER A 266 -15.15 0.51 -29.52
N PHE A 267 -14.17 -0.36 -29.21
CA PHE A 267 -13.69 -1.40 -30.12
C PHE A 267 -14.73 -2.49 -30.44
N LYS A 268 -15.63 -2.80 -29.50
CA LYS A 268 -16.58 -3.93 -29.61
C LYS A 268 -18.04 -3.52 -29.84
N PHE A 269 -18.42 -2.32 -29.41
CA PHE A 269 -19.78 -1.77 -29.47
C PHE A 269 -19.78 -0.25 -29.78
N PRO A 270 -19.28 0.17 -30.96
CA PRO A 270 -19.12 1.58 -31.32
C PRO A 270 -20.44 2.39 -31.35
N GLN A 271 -21.59 1.72 -31.46
CA GLN A 271 -22.91 2.38 -31.48
C GLN A 271 -23.41 2.85 -30.10
N ILE A 272 -22.86 2.34 -28.99
CA ILE A 272 -23.32 2.64 -27.62
C ILE A 272 -22.55 3.83 -27.02
N LEU A 273 -21.34 4.12 -27.52
CA LEU A 273 -20.37 5.03 -26.91
C LEU A 273 -19.85 6.06 -27.92
N LYS A 274 -20.74 6.82 -28.55
CA LYS A 274 -20.35 8.05 -29.26
C LYS A 274 -20.02 9.13 -28.22
N GLU A 275 -18.77 9.20 -27.77
CA GLU A 275 -18.23 10.44 -27.21
C GLU A 275 -17.78 11.35 -28.35
N GLU A 276 -17.92 12.66 -28.20
CA GLU A 276 -17.30 13.63 -29.10
C GLU A 276 -15.80 13.63 -28.82
N ILE A 277 -15.05 12.85 -29.60
CA ILE A 277 -13.61 12.70 -29.44
C ILE A 277 -12.91 13.85 -30.17
N SER A 278 -12.87 15.03 -29.56
CA SER A 278 -11.95 16.09 -29.97
C SER A 278 -10.59 15.88 -29.28
N ASN A 279 -9.48 16.14 -29.99
CA ASN A 279 -8.13 16.13 -29.41
C ASN A 279 -8.02 17.01 -28.15
N LYS A 280 -8.78 18.13 -28.11
CA LYS A 280 -8.85 19.01 -26.95
C LYS A 280 -9.48 18.33 -25.72
N ILE A 281 -10.52 17.52 -25.94
CA ILE A 281 -11.22 16.78 -24.87
C ILE A 281 -10.35 15.65 -24.35
N ILE A 282 -9.63 14.93 -25.23
CA ILE A 282 -8.68 13.89 -24.81
C ILE A 282 -7.58 14.51 -23.94
N PHE A 283 -6.95 15.60 -24.38
CA PHE A 283 -5.88 16.25 -23.62
C PHE A 283 -6.37 16.73 -22.25
N GLN A 284 -7.57 17.33 -22.18
CA GLN A 284 -8.20 17.72 -20.93
C GLN A 284 -8.41 16.53 -19.99
N LYS A 285 -8.94 15.40 -20.48
CA LYS A 285 -9.17 14.19 -19.68
C LYS A 285 -7.86 13.57 -19.20
N LEU A 286 -6.82 13.52 -20.05
CA LEU A 286 -5.49 13.03 -19.68
C LEU A 286 -4.84 13.91 -18.60
N PHE A 287 -4.91 15.23 -18.76
CA PHE A 287 -4.40 16.16 -17.76
C PHE A 287 -5.17 16.04 -16.43
N ALA A 288 -6.49 15.86 -16.48
CA ALA A 288 -7.29 15.61 -15.28
C ALA A 288 -6.88 14.30 -14.57
N ILE A 289 -6.64 13.22 -15.33
CA ILE A 289 -6.13 11.95 -14.78
C ILE A 289 -4.76 12.13 -14.14
N LEU A 290 -3.88 12.93 -14.76
CA LEU A 290 -2.58 13.25 -14.19
C LEU A 290 -2.73 13.97 -12.84
N LEU A 291 -3.61 14.97 -12.74
CA LEU A 291 -3.89 15.68 -11.49
C LEU A 291 -4.45 14.74 -10.41
N ILE A 292 -5.40 13.86 -10.75
CA ILE A 292 -5.95 12.86 -9.82
C ILE A 292 -4.85 11.92 -9.34
N THR A 293 -4.01 11.43 -10.25
CA THR A 293 -2.88 10.53 -9.93
C THR A 293 -1.87 11.22 -9.01
N ILE A 294 -1.49 12.47 -9.28
CA ILE A 294 -0.60 13.25 -8.42
C ILE A 294 -1.22 13.45 -7.04
N GLY A 295 -2.51 13.83 -6.96
CA GLY A 295 -3.21 13.99 -5.69
C GLY A 295 -3.27 12.69 -4.88
N LEU A 296 -3.50 11.55 -5.53
CA LEU A 296 -3.45 10.23 -4.89
C LEU A 296 -2.04 9.88 -4.37
N LEU A 297 -1.00 10.16 -5.15
CA LEU A 297 0.39 9.90 -4.73
C LEU A 297 0.79 10.76 -3.53
N ILE A 298 0.43 12.05 -3.54
CA ILE A 298 0.67 12.95 -2.40
C ILE A 298 -0.13 12.46 -1.17
N LEU A 299 -1.38 12.03 -1.34
CA LEU A 299 -2.16 11.50 -0.22
C LEU A 299 -1.56 10.21 0.36
N ALA A 300 -1.05 9.33 -0.51
CA ALA A 300 -0.48 8.06 -0.09
C ALA A 300 0.93 8.20 0.54
N LEU A 301 1.73 9.17 0.07
CA LEU A 301 3.15 9.29 0.43
C LEU A 301 3.49 10.58 1.21
N GLY A 302 2.57 11.54 1.33
CA GLY A 302 2.84 12.88 1.86
C GLY A 302 2.79 13.01 3.38
N GLY A 303 2.41 11.95 4.11
CA GLY A 303 2.42 11.95 5.58
C GLY A 303 3.72 11.39 6.15
N ALA A 304 4.18 11.93 7.28
CA ALA A 304 5.23 11.30 8.07
C ALA A 304 4.70 10.00 8.69
N PRO A 305 5.36 8.85 8.47
CA PRO A 305 5.04 7.63 9.19
C PRO A 305 5.12 7.84 10.70
N PRO A 306 4.33 7.11 11.50
CA PRO A 306 4.58 7.06 12.93
C PRO A 306 5.99 6.48 13.15
N GLN A 307 6.81 7.14 13.99
CA GLN A 307 8.06 6.54 14.41
C GLN A 307 7.76 5.37 15.36
N ALA A 308 8.53 4.28 15.24
CA ALA A 308 8.40 3.16 16.16
C ALA A 308 8.85 3.58 17.57
N GLU A 309 8.06 3.24 18.60
CA GLU A 309 8.39 3.58 20.00
C GLU A 309 9.73 2.99 20.44
N LYS A 310 10.05 1.79 19.96
CA LYS A 310 11.32 1.11 20.17
C LYS A 310 11.78 0.48 18.87
N ILE A 311 13.02 0.80 18.48
CA ILE A 311 13.66 0.21 17.30
C ILE A 311 14.68 -0.83 17.75
N THR A 312 14.59 -2.02 17.17
CA THR A 312 15.57 -3.07 17.33
C THR A 312 16.64 -2.93 16.25
N TRP A 313 17.87 -2.64 16.66
CA TRP A 313 19.03 -2.59 15.77
C TRP A 313 19.81 -3.90 15.83
N GLY A 314 20.27 -4.34 14.66
CA GLY A 314 21.18 -5.47 14.47
C GLY A 314 22.18 -5.19 13.35
N ILE A 315 23.07 -6.12 13.08
CA ILE A 315 24.06 -6.02 11.98
C ILE A 315 24.02 -7.27 11.10
N ASN A 316 24.40 -7.13 9.84
CA ASN A 316 24.76 -8.26 9.00
C ASN A 316 26.22 -8.63 9.28
N PHE A 317 26.53 -9.93 9.28
CA PHE A 317 27.90 -10.42 9.43
C PHE A 317 28.22 -11.53 8.42
N SER A 318 29.33 -11.36 7.70
CA SER A 318 29.93 -12.34 6.80
C SER A 318 31.40 -12.54 7.13
N GLN A 319 31.76 -13.76 7.54
CA GLN A 319 33.15 -14.18 7.71
C GLN A 319 34.00 -13.92 6.47
N LYS A 320 33.49 -14.30 5.28
CA LYS A 320 34.19 -14.18 4.01
C LYS A 320 34.49 -12.72 3.67
N HIS A 321 33.53 -11.82 3.92
CA HIS A 321 33.75 -10.40 3.67
C HIS A 321 34.84 -9.80 4.57
N VAL A 322 34.92 -10.20 5.85
CA VAL A 322 36.03 -9.77 6.72
C VAL A 322 37.38 -10.26 6.19
N GLN A 323 37.44 -11.50 5.72
CA GLN A 323 38.65 -12.06 5.13
C GLN A 323 39.06 -11.34 3.84
N ASP A 324 38.10 -11.00 2.97
CA ASP A 324 38.36 -10.23 1.75
C ASP A 324 38.90 -8.82 2.04
N LEU A 325 38.53 -8.23 3.19
CA LEU A 325 39.08 -6.97 3.69
C LEU A 325 40.50 -7.12 4.29
N GLY A 326 41.05 -8.34 4.33
CA GLY A 326 42.38 -8.64 4.85
C GLY A 326 42.44 -8.75 6.38
N LEU A 327 41.30 -8.97 7.05
CA LEU A 327 41.18 -8.93 8.50
C LEU A 327 40.96 -10.31 9.12
N ASN A 328 41.23 -10.43 10.42
CA ASN A 328 40.83 -11.59 11.21
C ASN A 328 39.33 -11.52 11.55
N TRP A 329 38.56 -12.51 11.08
CA TRP A 329 37.11 -12.52 11.25
C TRP A 329 36.67 -12.80 12.69
N GLN A 330 37.42 -13.61 13.46
CA GLN A 330 37.11 -13.84 14.87
C GLN A 330 37.28 -12.57 15.71
N GLU A 331 38.37 -11.83 15.50
CA GLU A 331 38.61 -10.54 16.17
C GLU A 331 37.57 -9.50 15.81
N CYS A 332 37.18 -9.42 14.53
CA CYS A 332 36.09 -8.57 14.09
C CYS A 332 34.77 -8.95 14.77
N TYR A 333 34.41 -10.24 14.77
CA TYR A 333 33.18 -10.74 15.38
C TYR A 333 33.14 -10.43 16.89
N LEU A 334 34.22 -10.71 17.61
CA LEU A 334 34.33 -10.39 19.04
C LEU A 334 34.24 -8.88 19.28
N SER A 335 34.89 -8.05 18.45
CA SER A 335 34.81 -6.59 18.58
C SER A 335 33.38 -6.06 18.40
N LEU A 336 32.60 -6.64 17.48
CA LEU A 336 31.19 -6.28 17.32
C LEU A 336 30.35 -6.67 18.55
N LEU A 337 30.66 -7.79 19.19
CA LEU A 337 29.92 -8.25 20.36
C LEU A 337 30.34 -7.58 21.67
N ASP A 338 31.63 -7.26 21.82
CA ASP A 338 32.22 -6.78 23.07
C ASP A 338 32.39 -5.27 23.13
N ASP A 339 32.75 -4.62 22.02
CA ASP A 339 32.91 -3.17 21.98
C ASP A 339 31.63 -2.46 21.50
N LEU A 340 30.96 -2.95 20.45
CA LEU A 340 29.66 -2.39 20.04
C LEU A 340 28.48 -2.92 20.85
N GLU A 341 28.64 -3.99 21.63
CA GLU A 341 27.57 -4.62 22.40
C GLU A 341 26.35 -5.06 21.57
N VAL A 342 26.57 -5.46 20.31
CA VAL A 342 25.50 -5.89 19.41
C VAL A 342 24.75 -7.08 19.99
N LYS A 343 23.41 -7.01 19.97
CA LYS A 343 22.53 -8.10 20.46
C LYS A 343 21.68 -8.79 19.41
N ASN A 344 21.71 -8.33 18.16
CA ASN A 344 21.01 -8.99 17.05
C ASN A 344 21.94 -9.06 15.84
N ILE A 345 22.13 -10.25 15.28
CA ILE A 345 22.97 -10.46 14.09
C ILE A 345 22.18 -11.24 13.04
N LYS A 346 22.19 -10.73 11.80
CA LYS A 346 21.86 -11.50 10.60
C LYS A 346 23.15 -12.14 10.12
N LEU A 347 23.25 -13.45 10.32
CA LEU A 347 24.46 -14.21 10.07
C LEU A 347 24.36 -14.91 8.72
N LEU A 348 25.27 -14.57 7.80
CA LEU A 348 25.26 -15.09 6.43
C LEU A 348 26.02 -16.42 6.39
N THR A 349 25.34 -17.52 6.05
CA THR A 349 26.00 -18.82 5.95
C THR A 349 26.32 -19.12 4.50
N HIS A 350 27.61 -19.14 4.14
CA HIS A 350 28.04 -19.37 2.77
C HIS A 350 28.23 -20.86 2.50
N TRP A 351 27.62 -21.38 1.43
CA TRP A 351 27.63 -22.80 1.11
C TRP A 351 29.05 -23.30 0.80
N ASP A 352 29.85 -22.49 0.11
CA ASP A 352 31.26 -22.79 -0.18
C ASP A 352 32.19 -22.84 1.03
N LEU A 353 31.79 -22.33 2.20
CA LEU A 353 32.50 -22.53 3.48
C LEU A 353 32.02 -23.78 4.22
N ILE A 354 30.73 -24.10 4.10
CA ILE A 354 30.11 -25.23 4.83
C ILE A 354 30.37 -26.57 4.14
N GLU A 355 30.33 -26.62 2.81
CA GLU A 355 30.50 -27.86 2.02
C GLU A 355 31.60 -27.66 0.97
N ILE A 356 32.83 -27.40 1.44
CA ILE A 356 34.02 -27.19 0.59
C ILE A 356 34.21 -28.37 -0.38
N GLU A 357 34.07 -29.59 0.13
CA GLU A 357 34.08 -30.81 -0.65
C GLU A 357 32.69 -31.47 -0.63
N GLN A 358 32.30 -32.02 -1.77
CA GLN A 358 30.99 -32.64 -1.94
C GLN A 358 30.67 -33.68 -0.85
N GLY A 359 29.60 -33.45 -0.08
CA GLY A 359 29.12 -34.32 1.00
C GLY A 359 29.93 -34.27 2.29
N LYS A 360 30.98 -33.43 2.39
CA LYS A 360 31.76 -33.22 3.61
C LYS A 360 31.42 -31.85 4.18
N TYR A 361 30.62 -31.85 5.25
CA TYR A 361 30.19 -30.62 5.91
C TYR A 361 31.19 -30.22 7.00
N ASN A 362 31.67 -28.99 6.95
CA ASN A 362 32.46 -28.37 8.00
C ASN A 362 31.65 -27.22 8.63
N PHE A 363 31.27 -27.41 9.89
CA PHE A 363 30.54 -26.40 10.66
C PHE A 363 31.43 -25.69 11.69
N GLU A 364 32.73 -25.98 11.79
CA GLU A 364 33.60 -25.50 12.88
C GLU A 364 33.54 -23.98 13.09
N ASP A 365 33.69 -23.20 12.02
CA ASP A 365 33.64 -21.74 12.08
C ASP A 365 32.23 -21.22 12.44
N LEU A 366 31.19 -21.87 11.94
CA LEU A 366 29.80 -21.47 12.19
C LEU A 366 29.35 -21.87 13.60
N ASP A 367 29.77 -23.04 14.09
CA ASP A 367 29.60 -23.52 15.46
C ASP A 367 30.25 -22.53 16.43
N TRP A 368 31.45 -22.05 16.10
CA TRP A 368 32.14 -21.03 16.91
C TRP A 368 31.36 -19.72 16.95
N GLN A 369 30.86 -19.22 15.81
CA GLN A 369 30.08 -17.97 15.74
C GLN A 369 28.77 -18.06 16.54
N ILE A 370 28.06 -19.18 16.40
CA ILE A 370 26.77 -19.41 17.06
C ILE A 370 26.95 -19.62 18.56
N ARG A 371 27.93 -20.44 18.99
CA ARG A 371 28.24 -20.64 20.41
C ARG A 371 28.65 -19.33 21.08
N THR A 372 29.51 -18.54 20.43
CA THR A 372 29.95 -17.23 20.96
C THR A 372 28.77 -16.26 21.08
N ALA A 373 27.85 -16.26 20.11
CA ALA A 373 26.61 -15.47 20.19
C ALA A 373 25.72 -15.92 21.35
N GLU A 374 25.56 -17.23 21.54
CA GLU A 374 24.79 -17.81 22.65
C GLU A 374 25.36 -17.45 24.01
N GLU A 375 26.67 -17.61 24.21
CA GLU A 375 27.37 -17.22 25.43
C GLU A 375 27.18 -15.74 25.80
N LYS A 376 27.05 -14.87 24.78
CA LYS A 376 26.87 -13.41 24.97
C LYS A 376 25.39 -12.95 24.91
N GLY A 377 24.44 -13.89 24.83
CA GLY A 377 23.00 -13.62 24.78
C GLY A 377 22.57 -12.85 23.54
N VAL A 378 23.23 -13.10 22.41
CA VAL A 378 22.96 -12.47 21.10
C VAL A 378 21.93 -13.31 20.36
N LYS A 379 20.97 -12.62 19.73
CA LYS A 379 19.94 -13.24 18.89
C LYS A 379 20.40 -13.29 17.43
N LEU A 380 20.15 -14.42 16.78
CA LEU A 380 20.58 -14.70 15.42
C LEU A 380 19.40 -14.88 14.47
N LEU A 381 19.48 -14.20 13.34
CA LEU A 381 18.73 -14.50 12.12
C LEU A 381 19.72 -15.23 11.20
N LEU A 382 19.50 -16.51 10.93
CA LEU A 382 20.41 -17.30 10.10
C LEU A 382 19.90 -17.41 8.66
N VAL A 383 20.72 -17.01 7.69
CA VAL A 383 20.35 -17.05 6.26
C VAL A 383 20.75 -18.38 5.64
N LEU A 384 19.77 -19.13 5.14
CA LEU A 384 19.91 -20.47 4.58
C LEU A 384 19.85 -20.43 3.04
N GLY A 385 20.44 -21.43 2.41
CA GLY A 385 20.42 -21.63 0.96
C GLY A 385 21.74 -21.28 0.29
N ARG A 386 21.72 -21.09 -1.02
CA ARG A 386 22.89 -20.71 -1.83
C ARG A 386 23.07 -19.20 -1.95
N LYS A 387 21.98 -18.43 -2.03
CA LYS A 387 22.04 -16.96 -2.11
C LYS A 387 21.93 -16.38 -0.71
N THR A 388 23.07 -16.21 -0.04
CA THR A 388 23.08 -15.73 1.35
C THR A 388 23.58 -14.29 1.51
N GLY A 389 23.80 -13.58 0.40
CA GLY A 389 24.23 -12.18 0.38
C GLY A 389 25.76 -12.03 0.28
N ARG A 390 26.24 -10.80 0.09
CA ARG A 390 27.65 -10.42 -0.20
C ARG A 390 28.08 -10.94 -1.56
N TRP A 391 28.86 -10.16 -2.32
CA TRP A 391 29.32 -10.59 -3.65
C TRP A 391 30.03 -11.96 -3.57
N PRO A 392 29.71 -12.94 -4.45
CA PRO A 392 28.90 -12.84 -5.67
C PRO A 392 27.38 -13.08 -5.49
N GLU A 393 26.83 -12.87 -4.29
CA GLU A 393 25.47 -13.16 -3.82
C GLU A 393 25.18 -14.65 -3.60
N CYS A 394 25.55 -15.50 -4.58
CA CYS A 394 25.43 -16.95 -4.49
C CYS A 394 26.78 -17.61 -4.24
N HIS A 395 26.93 -18.27 -3.09
CA HIS A 395 28.21 -18.82 -2.64
C HIS A 395 28.31 -20.32 -2.97
N ILE A 396 28.26 -20.64 -4.26
CA ILE A 396 28.27 -22.04 -4.75
C ILE A 396 29.71 -22.58 -4.70
N PRO A 397 29.97 -23.73 -4.03
CA PRO A 397 31.30 -24.33 -3.98
C PRO A 397 31.77 -24.77 -5.37
N GLU A 398 33.08 -24.82 -5.57
CA GLU A 398 33.69 -25.10 -6.88
C GLU A 398 33.16 -26.39 -7.53
N TRP A 399 33.01 -27.47 -6.75
CA TRP A 399 32.50 -28.75 -7.23
C TRP A 399 31.04 -28.72 -7.68
N ALA A 400 30.27 -27.69 -7.28
CA ALA A 400 28.85 -27.56 -7.58
C ALA A 400 28.54 -26.54 -8.70
N LYS A 401 29.53 -25.80 -9.20
CA LYS A 401 29.33 -24.74 -10.22
C LYS A 401 28.84 -25.29 -11.56
N ASP A 402 29.36 -26.43 -11.98
CA ASP A 402 29.06 -27.05 -13.28
C ASP A 402 27.89 -28.06 -13.22
N LEU A 403 27.25 -28.21 -12.06
CA LEU A 403 26.08 -29.07 -11.93
C LEU A 403 24.89 -28.49 -12.68
N ASP A 404 24.05 -29.37 -13.23
CA ASP A 404 22.79 -28.92 -13.79
C ASP A 404 21.86 -28.34 -12.70
N LYS A 405 20.86 -27.56 -13.13
CA LYS A 405 19.93 -26.88 -12.20
C LYS A 405 19.33 -27.84 -11.17
N LYS A 406 18.88 -29.01 -11.59
CA LYS A 406 18.19 -29.96 -10.72
C LYS A 406 19.15 -30.60 -9.71
N GLN A 407 20.34 -30.98 -10.17
CA GLN A 407 21.39 -31.51 -9.30
C GLN A 407 21.81 -30.48 -8.25
N GLN A 408 21.95 -29.22 -8.66
CA GLN A 408 22.31 -28.16 -7.74
C GLN A 408 21.20 -27.87 -6.74
N GLU A 409 19.94 -27.83 -7.17
CA GLU A 409 18.77 -27.72 -6.29
C GLU A 409 18.71 -28.83 -5.24
N GLU A 410 18.93 -30.09 -5.64
CA GLU A 410 19.00 -31.23 -4.72
C GLU A 410 20.12 -31.07 -3.69
N ARG A 411 21.24 -30.44 -4.09
CA ARG A 411 22.36 -30.15 -3.19
C ARG A 411 22.08 -29.01 -2.23
N VAL A 412 21.42 -27.95 -2.69
CA VAL A 412 20.97 -26.85 -1.82
C VAL A 412 19.99 -27.36 -0.77
N LEU A 413 19.04 -28.22 -1.14
CA LEU A 413 18.12 -28.83 -0.16
C LEU A 413 18.87 -29.66 0.90
N LYS A 414 19.90 -30.42 0.51
CA LYS A 414 20.75 -31.15 1.46
C LYS A 414 21.56 -30.22 2.37
N LEU A 415 22.09 -29.13 1.84
CA LEU A 415 22.75 -28.10 2.64
C LEU A 415 21.79 -27.54 3.70
N ILE A 416 20.60 -27.11 3.27
CA ILE A 416 19.57 -26.57 4.17
C ILE A 416 19.20 -27.61 5.24
N GLU A 417 18.95 -28.86 4.84
CA GLU A 417 18.64 -29.95 5.77
C GLU A 417 19.73 -30.11 6.84
N LYS A 418 21.00 -30.19 6.42
CA LYS A 418 22.12 -30.38 7.34
C LYS A 418 22.31 -29.19 8.27
N THR A 419 22.23 -27.96 7.75
CA THR A 419 22.37 -26.75 8.56
C THR A 419 21.23 -26.62 9.56
N VAL A 420 19.97 -26.81 9.16
CA VAL A 420 18.83 -26.73 10.10
C VAL A 420 18.91 -27.82 11.16
N LEU A 421 19.21 -29.07 10.80
CA LEU A 421 19.35 -30.15 11.77
C LEU A 421 20.48 -29.92 12.77
N ASN A 422 21.58 -29.27 12.34
CA ASN A 422 22.71 -28.96 13.23
C ASN A 422 22.35 -27.91 14.28
N TYR A 423 21.44 -26.97 13.95
CA TYR A 423 21.22 -25.77 14.76
C TYR A 423 19.80 -25.53 15.28
N ARG A 424 18.80 -26.35 14.90
CA ARG A 424 17.40 -26.16 15.33
C ARG A 424 17.19 -26.14 16.84
N ASP A 425 18.07 -26.78 17.60
CA ASP A 425 17.97 -26.83 19.07
C ASP A 425 18.68 -25.64 19.75
N ASN A 426 19.36 -24.77 18.99
CA ASN A 426 20.04 -23.60 19.51
C ASN A 426 19.07 -22.43 19.77
N ILE A 427 19.00 -21.98 21.02
CA ILE A 427 18.02 -20.95 21.44
C ILE A 427 18.37 -19.53 20.96
N SER A 428 19.63 -19.27 20.60
CA SER A 428 20.07 -17.96 20.11
C SER A 428 19.59 -17.69 18.70
N ILE A 429 19.37 -18.73 17.89
CA ILE A 429 18.70 -18.58 16.60
C ILE A 429 17.22 -18.34 16.86
N ILE A 430 16.71 -17.19 16.45
CA ILE A 430 15.31 -16.80 16.66
C ILE A 430 14.48 -16.94 15.38
N THR A 431 15.13 -16.84 14.21
CA THR A 431 14.46 -16.77 12.92
C THR A 431 15.34 -17.35 11.82
N TRP A 432 14.73 -18.05 10.87
CA TRP A 432 15.39 -18.48 9.62
C TRP A 432 15.07 -17.50 8.51
N GLN A 433 16.05 -17.14 7.68
CA GLN A 433 15.78 -16.51 6.39
C GLN A 433 16.13 -17.51 5.29
N VAL A 434 15.20 -17.79 4.37
CA VAL A 434 15.46 -18.67 3.23
C VAL A 434 15.80 -17.81 2.02
N GLU A 435 17.04 -17.95 1.56
CA GLU A 435 17.65 -17.15 0.49
C GLU A 435 17.64 -15.63 0.77
N ASN A 436 18.48 -14.87 0.08
CA ASN A 436 18.52 -13.42 0.13
C ASN A 436 17.96 -12.84 -1.17
N GLU A 437 16.82 -12.16 -1.08
CA GLU A 437 16.10 -11.60 -2.23
C GLU A 437 16.01 -12.59 -3.41
N PRO A 438 15.43 -13.80 -3.21
CA PRO A 438 15.52 -14.91 -4.18
C PRO A 438 14.96 -14.58 -5.57
N PHE A 439 14.10 -13.56 -5.67
CA PHE A 439 13.47 -13.13 -6.93
C PHE A 439 14.13 -11.88 -7.55
N PHE A 440 15.11 -11.28 -6.88
CA PHE A 440 15.86 -10.16 -7.41
C PHE A 440 17.07 -10.66 -8.20
N ILE A 441 17.12 -10.31 -9.49
CA ILE A 441 18.17 -10.75 -10.41
C ILE A 441 19.41 -9.86 -10.20
N PHE A 442 20.26 -10.27 -9.27
CA PHE A 442 21.50 -9.59 -8.89
C PHE A 442 22.56 -10.59 -8.40
N GLY A 443 23.83 -10.30 -8.67
CA GLY A 443 24.96 -11.20 -8.38
C GLY A 443 25.21 -12.28 -9.45
N GLU A 444 26.15 -13.18 -9.18
CA GLU A 444 26.45 -14.36 -10.00
C GLU A 444 25.64 -15.56 -9.47
N CYS A 445 24.34 -15.53 -9.77
CA CYS A 445 23.39 -16.53 -9.30
C CYS A 445 22.73 -17.26 -10.47
N PRO A 446 22.48 -18.59 -10.34
CA PRO A 446 21.58 -19.30 -11.23
C PRO A 446 20.16 -18.75 -11.14
N GLU A 447 19.37 -18.97 -12.19
CA GLU A 447 17.96 -18.59 -12.17
C GLU A 447 17.19 -19.39 -11.11
N THR A 448 16.50 -18.68 -10.22
CA THR A 448 15.65 -19.25 -9.18
C THR A 448 14.19 -19.05 -9.56
N ASP A 449 13.37 -20.09 -9.38
CA ASP A 449 11.92 -20.02 -9.55
C ASP A 449 11.17 -20.17 -8.22
N GLU A 450 9.90 -19.75 -8.24
CA GLU A 450 9.04 -19.71 -7.05
C GLU A 450 8.74 -21.11 -6.49
N GLU A 451 8.72 -22.15 -7.32
CA GLU A 451 8.46 -23.52 -6.86
C GLU A 451 9.65 -24.07 -6.09
N PHE A 452 10.88 -23.78 -6.52
CA PHE A 452 12.08 -24.20 -5.79
C PHE A 452 12.18 -23.53 -4.42
N VAL A 453 12.01 -22.20 -4.35
CA VAL A 453 12.00 -21.46 -3.06
C VAL A 453 10.94 -22.02 -2.11
N LYS A 454 9.78 -22.39 -2.64
CA LYS A 454 8.74 -23.03 -1.83
C LYS A 454 9.20 -24.39 -1.26
N LYS A 455 9.93 -25.21 -2.03
CA LYS A 455 10.50 -26.47 -1.52
C LYS A 455 11.50 -26.22 -0.39
N GLU A 456 12.33 -25.19 -0.50
CA GLU A 456 13.28 -24.79 0.55
C GLU A 456 12.54 -24.40 1.83
N ILE A 457 11.50 -23.56 1.72
CA ILE A 457 10.66 -23.16 2.86
C ILE A 457 9.95 -24.36 3.48
N ASP A 458 9.32 -25.21 2.67
CA ASP A 458 8.59 -26.38 3.14
C ASP A 458 9.54 -27.37 3.86
N LEU A 459 10.78 -27.52 3.36
CA LEU A 459 11.82 -28.31 4.02
C LEU A 459 12.18 -27.71 5.38
N VAL A 460 12.49 -26.42 5.47
CA VAL A 460 12.81 -25.77 6.76
C VAL A 460 11.67 -25.95 7.75
N LYS A 461 10.41 -25.70 7.34
CA LYS A 461 9.22 -25.88 8.20
C LYS A 461 9.05 -27.32 8.68
N SER A 462 9.42 -28.30 7.86
CA SER A 462 9.34 -29.72 8.23
C SER A 462 10.39 -30.13 9.27
N LEU A 463 11.54 -29.46 9.28
CA LEU A 463 12.67 -29.74 10.18
C LEU A 463 12.62 -28.93 11.47
N ASP A 464 12.11 -27.70 11.39
CA ASP A 464 11.87 -26.78 12.50
C ASP A 464 10.62 -25.93 12.24
N SER A 465 9.52 -26.30 12.91
CA SER A 465 8.25 -25.57 12.85
C SER A 465 8.09 -24.52 13.94
N SER A 466 9.06 -24.41 14.86
CA SER A 466 8.96 -23.53 16.03
C SER A 466 9.33 -22.08 15.73
N ARG A 467 10.16 -21.86 14.70
CA ARG A 467 10.66 -20.53 14.30
C ARG A 467 9.96 -20.02 13.05
N GLN A 468 9.89 -18.68 12.95
CA GLN A 468 9.35 -18.01 11.77
C GLN A 468 10.38 -18.05 10.63
N ILE A 469 9.87 -18.02 9.39
CA ILE A 469 10.71 -17.91 8.19
C ILE A 469 10.53 -16.54 7.55
N ILE A 470 11.65 -15.85 7.33
CA ILE A 470 11.72 -14.61 6.55
C ILE A 470 11.99 -14.95 5.09
N ILE A 471 11.25 -14.30 4.19
CA ILE A 471 11.63 -14.15 2.79
C ILE A 471 11.91 -12.67 2.54
N SER A 472 13.14 -12.36 2.12
CA SER A 472 13.53 -10.99 1.79
C SER A 472 13.27 -10.66 0.32
N ASP A 473 13.15 -9.37 0.01
CA ASP A 473 12.95 -8.85 -1.34
C ASP A 473 13.42 -7.40 -1.43
N SER A 474 13.60 -6.91 -2.66
CA SER A 474 14.12 -5.56 -2.92
C SER A 474 13.22 -4.47 -2.36
N GLY A 475 13.83 -3.54 -1.64
CA GLY A 475 13.17 -2.37 -1.08
C GLY A 475 12.51 -1.49 -2.13
N GLU A 476 13.27 -1.13 -3.15
CA GLU A 476 12.89 -0.12 -4.12
C GLU A 476 12.14 -0.72 -5.33
N PHE A 477 12.41 -1.99 -5.68
CA PHE A 477 11.93 -2.59 -6.94
C PHE A 477 10.77 -3.58 -6.81
N SER A 478 10.45 -4.09 -5.61
CA SER A 478 9.37 -5.06 -5.40
C SER A 478 8.16 -4.49 -4.65
N PHE A 479 6.96 -5.04 -4.86
CA PHE A 479 5.78 -4.76 -4.02
C PHE A 479 5.69 -5.65 -2.77
N TRP A 480 6.64 -6.59 -2.58
CA TRP A 480 6.73 -7.54 -1.46
C TRP A 480 5.59 -8.56 -1.36
N ILE A 481 4.62 -8.54 -2.29
CA ILE A 481 3.48 -9.45 -2.30
C ILE A 481 3.92 -10.92 -2.44
N ARG A 482 4.97 -11.19 -3.24
CA ARG A 482 5.49 -12.55 -3.42
C ARG A 482 6.17 -13.05 -2.14
N ALA A 483 7.07 -12.27 -1.57
CA ALA A 483 7.68 -12.56 -0.27
C ALA A 483 6.63 -12.80 0.83
N ALA A 484 5.61 -11.94 0.91
CA ALA A 484 4.51 -12.06 1.87
C ALA A 484 3.63 -13.29 1.66
N ARG A 485 3.56 -13.86 0.46
CA ARG A 485 2.83 -15.12 0.21
C ARG A 485 3.61 -16.33 0.71
N LEU A 486 4.93 -16.30 0.58
CA LEU A 486 5.82 -17.44 0.84
C LEU A 486 6.31 -17.51 2.30
N GLY A 487 6.89 -16.43 2.82
CA GLY A 487 7.47 -16.38 4.17
C GLY A 487 6.45 -16.03 5.25
N ASP A 488 6.75 -16.31 6.51
CA ASP A 488 5.94 -15.90 7.67
C ASP A 488 6.15 -14.42 8.01
N MET A 489 7.31 -13.87 7.63
CA MET A 489 7.70 -12.47 7.71
C MET A 489 8.33 -12.00 6.39
N VAL A 490 8.29 -10.69 6.15
CA VAL A 490 8.94 -10.07 4.98
C VAL A 490 10.19 -9.32 5.42
N GLY A 491 11.31 -9.62 4.78
CA GLY A 491 12.51 -8.80 4.84
C GLY A 491 12.54 -7.80 3.68
N THR A 492 12.91 -6.56 3.93
CA THR A 492 13.21 -5.58 2.88
C THR A 492 14.66 -5.13 2.98
N THR A 493 15.23 -4.80 1.83
CA THR A 493 16.48 -4.03 1.73
C THR A 493 16.18 -2.54 1.67
N MET A 494 17.17 -1.70 1.98
CA MET A 494 17.05 -0.24 1.95
C MET A 494 18.40 0.39 1.62
N TYR A 495 18.54 0.85 0.37
CA TYR A 495 19.76 1.47 -0.14
C TYR A 495 19.45 2.89 -0.62
N LEU A 496 20.06 3.89 0.03
CA LEU A 496 19.73 5.30 -0.19
C LEU A 496 20.68 6.00 -1.15
N LYS A 497 21.92 5.54 -1.28
CA LYS A 497 22.91 6.14 -2.18
C LYS A 497 23.83 5.08 -2.77
N THR A 498 23.67 4.77 -4.05
CA THR A 498 24.40 3.67 -4.70
C THR A 498 24.96 4.07 -6.04
N TRP A 499 26.01 3.39 -6.48
CA TRP A 499 26.39 3.33 -7.88
C TRP A 499 25.39 2.45 -8.64
N PHE A 500 24.58 3.07 -9.49
CA PHE A 500 23.59 2.38 -10.30
C PHE A 500 24.04 2.34 -11.77
N THR A 501 24.07 1.13 -12.31
CA THR A 501 24.24 0.90 -13.75
C THR A 501 22.94 0.35 -14.33
N PRO A 502 22.41 0.90 -15.45
CA PRO A 502 21.17 0.42 -16.06
C PRO A 502 21.20 -1.08 -16.39
N ALA A 503 20.09 -1.78 -16.15
CA ALA A 503 20.00 -3.24 -16.28
C ALA A 503 20.41 -3.79 -17.66
N PHE A 504 20.17 -3.08 -18.76
CA PHE A 504 20.59 -3.49 -20.10
C PHE A 504 22.12 -3.42 -20.31
N LEU A 505 22.82 -2.60 -19.52
CA LEU A 505 24.29 -2.50 -19.50
C LEU A 505 24.91 -3.44 -18.47
N ASN A 506 24.18 -3.82 -17.40
CA ASN A 506 24.67 -4.72 -16.35
C ASN A 506 25.07 -6.12 -16.85
N LYS A 507 24.50 -6.57 -17.97
CA LYS A 507 24.87 -7.85 -18.59
C LYS A 507 26.33 -7.87 -19.10
N TRP A 508 26.94 -6.71 -19.29
CA TRP A 508 28.28 -6.57 -19.84
C TRP A 508 29.18 -5.88 -18.83
N GLN A 509 30.03 -6.65 -18.15
CA GLN A 509 30.93 -6.16 -17.12
C GLN A 509 31.78 -4.96 -17.58
N ARG A 510 32.17 -4.92 -18.87
CA ARG A 510 32.88 -3.79 -19.49
C ARG A 510 32.14 -2.45 -19.43
N PHE A 511 30.81 -2.41 -19.29
CA PHE A 511 30.02 -1.17 -19.27
C PHE A 511 29.60 -0.74 -17.85
N LYS A 512 30.04 -1.44 -16.80
CA LYS A 512 29.75 -1.05 -15.40
C LYS A 512 30.31 0.33 -15.02
N HIS A 513 31.37 0.79 -15.67
CA HIS A 513 31.96 2.13 -15.49
C HIS A 513 31.06 3.27 -16.02
N LEU A 514 30.02 2.97 -16.81
CA LEU A 514 29.06 3.96 -17.32
C LEU A 514 27.88 4.22 -16.37
N GLY A 515 27.89 3.60 -15.19
CA GLY A 515 26.90 3.86 -14.15
C GLY A 515 26.96 5.29 -13.62
N LYS A 516 26.05 5.61 -12.70
CA LYS A 516 26.00 6.90 -12.03
C LYS A 516 25.68 6.71 -10.56
N TYR A 517 26.18 7.63 -9.75
CA TYR A 517 25.74 7.77 -8.37
C TYR A 517 24.30 8.27 -8.31
N VAL A 518 23.43 7.48 -7.68
CA VAL A 518 22.01 7.78 -7.55
C VAL A 518 21.66 7.81 -6.06
N SER A 519 20.97 8.87 -5.65
CA SER A 519 20.26 8.89 -4.38
C SER A 519 18.82 8.48 -4.59
N THR A 520 18.35 7.49 -3.84
CA THR A 520 16.99 6.95 -3.97
C THR A 520 15.98 8.05 -3.64
N PRO A 521 15.12 8.47 -4.60
CA PRO A 521 14.21 9.60 -4.41
C PRO A 521 12.94 9.24 -3.63
N LEU A 522 12.94 8.08 -2.97
CA LEU A 522 11.76 7.53 -2.29
C LEU A 522 11.73 8.02 -0.83
N PRO A 523 10.62 8.62 -0.36
CA PRO A 523 10.50 9.08 1.02
C PRO A 523 10.31 7.91 2.00
N PRO A 524 10.52 8.11 3.31
CA PRO A 524 10.28 7.08 4.33
C PRO A 524 8.85 6.49 4.29
N SER A 525 7.87 7.33 3.93
CA SER A 525 6.46 6.95 3.77
C SER A 525 6.21 5.90 2.67
N PHE A 526 7.12 5.75 1.71
CA PHE A 526 7.08 4.69 0.71
C PHE A 526 7.17 3.31 1.38
N TYR A 527 8.16 3.14 2.27
CA TYR A 527 8.37 1.89 3.01
C TYR A 527 7.22 1.62 3.97
N TRP A 528 6.76 2.64 4.70
CA TRP A 528 5.60 2.55 5.60
C TRP A 528 4.36 2.07 4.85
N THR A 529 4.03 2.72 3.73
CA THR A 529 2.82 2.42 2.97
C THR A 529 2.82 0.98 2.47
N LYS A 530 3.95 0.52 1.95
CA LYS A 530 4.10 -0.89 1.52
C LYS A 530 3.98 -1.85 2.70
N ALA A 531 4.60 -1.53 3.84
CA ALA A 531 4.49 -2.36 5.04
C ALA A 531 3.04 -2.45 5.54
N GLN A 532 2.29 -1.35 5.49
CA GLN A 532 0.86 -1.36 5.82
C GLN A 532 0.02 -2.17 4.83
N ILE A 533 0.38 -2.21 3.54
CA ILE A 533 -0.29 -3.09 2.57
C ILE A 533 -0.05 -4.55 2.95
N ILE A 534 1.19 -4.93 3.26
CA ILE A 534 1.53 -6.31 3.68
C ILE A 534 0.80 -6.67 4.98
N LYS A 535 0.81 -5.80 5.99
CA LYS A 535 0.10 -6.02 7.25
C LYS A 535 -1.41 -6.19 7.03
N ASN A 536 -2.04 -5.33 6.23
CA ASN A 536 -3.50 -5.39 6.05
C ASN A 536 -3.97 -6.55 5.16
N LEU A 537 -3.15 -7.00 4.19
CA LEU A 537 -3.53 -8.08 3.28
C LEU A 537 -3.11 -9.47 3.77
N PHE A 538 -1.97 -9.57 4.45
CA PHE A 538 -1.38 -10.85 4.86
C PHE A 538 -1.24 -11.02 6.38
N ASN A 539 -1.45 -9.95 7.16
CA ASN A 539 -1.21 -9.94 8.61
C ASN A 539 0.23 -10.34 8.99
N LYS A 540 1.22 -9.89 8.19
CA LYS A 540 2.64 -10.22 8.38
C LYS A 540 3.44 -8.97 8.72
N LYS A 541 4.49 -9.16 9.54
CA LYS A 541 5.48 -8.13 9.89
C LYS A 541 6.45 -7.92 8.72
N VAL A 542 6.85 -6.67 8.50
CA VAL A 542 7.92 -6.29 7.58
C VAL A 542 9.07 -5.73 8.41
N ILE A 543 10.30 -6.20 8.17
CA ILE A 543 11.52 -5.72 8.82
C ILE A 543 12.57 -5.36 7.77
N CYS A 544 13.51 -4.48 8.10
CA CYS A 544 14.63 -4.17 7.22
C CYS A 544 15.79 -5.12 7.52
N VAL A 545 16.05 -6.08 6.63
CA VAL A 545 17.14 -7.06 6.81
C VAL A 545 18.48 -6.56 6.27
N GLU A 546 18.48 -5.49 5.48
CA GLU A 546 19.69 -4.84 4.97
C GLU A 546 19.45 -3.33 4.86
N LEU A 547 19.90 -2.59 5.86
CA LEU A 547 19.99 -1.13 5.81
C LEU A 547 21.40 -0.74 5.39
N GLN A 548 21.53 -0.01 4.28
CA GLN A 548 22.83 0.43 3.78
C GLN A 548 23.61 1.18 4.86
N ALA A 549 24.79 0.66 5.20
CA ALA A 549 25.69 1.29 6.14
C ALA A 549 27.18 1.11 5.74
N GLU A 550 27.43 0.70 4.51
CA GLU A 550 28.74 0.71 3.85
C GLU A 550 28.64 1.33 2.44
N PRO A 551 29.78 1.66 1.82
CA PRO A 551 29.82 2.13 0.44
C PRO A 551 29.23 1.12 -0.56
N TRP A 552 28.57 1.65 -1.60
CA TRP A 552 28.11 0.86 -2.75
C TRP A 552 28.62 1.50 -4.04
N GLY A 553 29.82 1.10 -4.44
CA GLY A 553 30.56 1.70 -5.56
C GLY A 553 30.55 0.87 -6.85
N PRO A 554 31.24 1.37 -7.90
CA PRO A 554 31.46 0.64 -9.15
C PRO A 554 32.37 -0.59 -9.03
N TYR A 555 33.18 -0.64 -7.97
CA TYR A 555 34.15 -1.70 -7.67
C TYR A 555 33.85 -2.32 -6.30
N LEU A 556 34.43 -3.50 -6.06
CA LEU A 556 34.36 -4.14 -4.74
C LEU A 556 35.07 -3.29 -3.70
N LEU A 557 34.60 -3.38 -2.47
CA LEU A 557 34.97 -2.45 -1.40
C LEU A 557 36.48 -2.40 -1.15
N TYR A 558 37.11 -3.58 -1.09
CA TYR A 558 38.54 -3.78 -0.87
C TYR A 558 39.41 -3.37 -2.07
N ASP A 559 38.82 -3.20 -3.26
CA ASP A 559 39.51 -2.72 -4.47
C ASP A 559 39.32 -1.21 -4.69
N SER A 560 38.49 -0.54 -3.87
CA SER A 560 38.08 0.85 -4.06
C SER A 560 38.88 1.79 -3.15
N PRO A 561 39.44 2.91 -3.66
CA PRO A 561 40.06 3.92 -2.80
C PRO A 561 39.01 4.59 -1.90
N LEU A 562 39.44 5.09 -0.74
CA LEU A 562 38.54 5.72 0.26
C LEU A 562 37.74 6.88 -0.33
N GLU A 563 38.36 7.71 -1.16
CA GLU A 563 37.70 8.84 -1.84
C GLU A 563 36.52 8.39 -2.72
N GLU A 564 36.58 7.19 -3.29
CA GLU A 564 35.50 6.61 -4.08
C GLU A 564 34.42 6.01 -3.17
N GLN A 565 34.82 5.39 -2.06
CA GLN A 565 33.92 4.84 -1.04
C GLN A 565 33.03 5.94 -0.42
N GLU A 566 33.64 7.06 -0.03
CA GLU A 566 32.98 8.22 0.61
C GLU A 566 31.89 8.86 -0.28
N LYS A 567 31.92 8.64 -1.60
CA LYS A 567 30.85 9.11 -2.50
C LYS A 567 29.49 8.53 -2.16
N THR A 568 29.44 7.33 -1.59
CA THR A 568 28.18 6.64 -1.26
C THR A 568 28.00 6.36 0.22
N MET A 569 29.08 6.37 1.00
CA MET A 569 28.99 6.24 2.45
C MET A 569 30.14 6.96 3.16
N ASP A 570 29.78 7.94 3.97
CA ASP A 570 30.61 8.60 4.96
C ASP A 570 29.82 8.72 6.27
N LEU A 571 30.37 9.38 7.30
CA LEU A 571 29.67 9.58 8.56
C LEU A 571 28.35 10.36 8.41
N GLU A 572 28.30 11.35 7.52
CA GLU A 572 27.10 12.16 7.31
C GLU A 572 25.99 11.32 6.65
N GLN A 573 26.34 10.54 5.64
CA GLN A 573 25.44 9.62 4.96
C GLN A 573 24.97 8.50 5.90
N PHE A 574 25.86 7.96 6.74
CA PHE A 574 25.49 6.98 7.77
C PHE A 574 24.41 7.55 8.69
N ARG A 575 24.61 8.76 9.24
CA ARG A 575 23.61 9.45 10.08
C ARG A 575 22.29 9.69 9.35
N LYS A 576 22.36 10.12 8.08
CA LYS A 576 21.16 10.28 7.23
C LYS A 576 20.41 8.96 7.04
N ASN A 577 21.11 7.84 6.84
CA ASN A 577 20.49 6.54 6.68
C ASN A 577 19.79 6.07 7.96
N ILE A 578 20.42 6.27 9.13
CA ILE A 578 19.80 5.97 10.43
C ILE A 578 18.55 6.82 10.65
N GLU A 579 18.62 8.13 10.37
CA GLU A 579 17.48 9.02 10.55
C GLU A 579 16.34 8.68 9.56
N PHE A 580 16.67 8.34 8.32
CA PHE A 580 15.70 7.86 7.34
C PHE A 580 15.02 6.58 7.82
N ALA A 581 15.79 5.61 8.34
CA ALA A 581 15.27 4.36 8.89
C ALA A 581 14.26 4.61 10.02
N LYS A 582 14.61 5.46 11.01
CA LYS A 582 13.71 5.86 12.10
C LYS A 582 12.38 6.44 11.61
N ASN A 583 12.43 7.19 10.51
CA ASN A 583 11.27 7.85 9.92
C ASN A 583 10.42 6.94 9.01
N THR A 584 10.80 5.68 8.78
CA THR A 584 10.01 4.74 7.96
C THR A 584 8.85 4.08 8.71
N GLY A 585 8.85 4.15 10.05
CA GLY A 585 7.89 3.46 10.90
C GLY A 585 8.07 1.94 11.00
N LEU A 586 9.12 1.38 10.41
CA LEU A 586 9.57 0.01 10.72
C LEU A 586 10.26 0.00 12.10
N ASP A 587 10.25 -1.13 12.78
CA ASP A 587 10.72 -1.28 14.17
C ASP A 587 11.95 -2.18 14.32
N GLU A 588 12.50 -2.69 13.22
CA GLU A 588 13.61 -3.66 13.24
C GLU A 588 14.48 -3.52 11.98
N PHE A 589 15.78 -3.31 12.20
CA PHE A 589 16.75 -3.03 11.14
C PHE A 589 18.07 -3.76 11.38
N TYR A 590 18.59 -4.41 10.34
CA TYR A 590 19.93 -4.98 10.30
C TYR A 590 20.83 -4.15 9.39
N LEU A 591 21.85 -3.51 9.97
CA LEU A 591 22.78 -2.67 9.23
C LEU A 591 23.73 -3.53 8.39
N TRP A 592 23.87 -3.18 7.12
CA TRP A 592 24.77 -3.81 6.16
C TRP A 592 26.08 -3.01 6.07
N GLY A 593 27.14 -3.48 6.72
CA GLY A 593 28.44 -2.77 6.71
C GLY A 593 29.33 -2.89 7.95
N ALA A 594 28.96 -3.69 8.95
CA ALA A 594 29.67 -3.72 10.23
C ALA A 594 31.16 -4.11 10.11
N GLU A 595 31.45 -5.01 9.18
CA GLU A 595 32.80 -5.46 8.84
C GLU A 595 33.66 -4.31 8.28
N TRP A 596 33.07 -3.44 7.45
CA TRP A 596 33.74 -2.26 6.91
C TRP A 596 34.03 -1.20 7.97
N TRP A 597 33.13 -1.01 8.93
CA TRP A 597 33.40 -0.07 10.05
C TRP A 597 34.59 -0.53 10.88
N TYR A 598 34.70 -1.84 11.11
CA TYR A 598 35.84 -2.42 11.80
C TYR A 598 37.13 -2.20 11.01
N TRP A 599 37.12 -2.45 9.70
CA TRP A 599 38.25 -2.19 8.81
C TRP A 599 38.68 -0.71 8.80
N LEU A 600 37.73 0.23 8.73
CA LEU A 600 38.04 1.66 8.82
C LEU A 600 38.72 1.98 10.16
N LYS A 601 38.21 1.42 11.26
CA LYS A 601 38.75 1.62 12.60
C LYS A 601 40.18 1.09 12.73
N THR A 602 40.46 -0.13 12.27
CA THR A 602 41.75 -0.81 12.51
C THR A 602 42.80 -0.48 11.45
N GLU A 603 42.45 -0.50 10.16
CA GLU A 603 43.43 -0.36 9.07
C GLU A 603 43.57 1.08 8.59
N LYS A 604 42.53 1.90 8.76
CA LYS A 604 42.50 3.30 8.29
C LYS A 604 42.55 4.33 9.41
N ASN A 605 42.56 3.91 10.68
CA ASN A 605 42.50 4.79 11.85
C ASN A 605 41.30 5.76 11.82
N GLN A 606 40.18 5.36 11.19
CA GLN A 606 38.95 6.12 11.06
C GLN A 606 37.82 5.43 11.84
N SER A 607 37.70 5.75 13.13
CA SER A 607 36.73 5.11 14.03
C SER A 607 35.37 5.82 14.12
N GLN A 608 35.15 6.88 13.34
CA GLN A 608 33.98 7.75 13.52
C GLN A 608 32.64 7.02 13.32
N ILE A 609 32.53 6.21 12.26
CA ILE A 609 31.31 5.42 11.99
C ILE A 609 31.11 4.34 13.06
N TRP A 610 32.20 3.71 13.52
CA TRP A 610 32.14 2.73 14.62
C TRP A 610 31.57 3.35 15.90
N GLN A 611 32.06 4.53 16.29
CA GLN A 611 31.55 5.24 17.47
C GLN A 611 30.09 5.69 17.30
N GLU A 612 29.70 6.13 16.11
CA GLU A 612 28.31 6.49 15.82
C GLU A 612 27.37 5.27 15.89
N ALA A 613 27.79 4.12 15.32
CA ALA A 613 27.03 2.88 15.36
C ALA A 613 26.85 2.37 16.80
N LYS A 614 27.87 2.52 17.66
CA LYS A 614 27.82 2.13 19.08
C LYS A 614 26.65 2.77 19.84
N LEU A 615 26.25 4.00 19.48
CA LEU A 615 25.12 4.70 20.07
C LEU A 615 23.76 4.00 19.86
N LEU A 616 23.65 3.16 18.81
CA LEU A 616 22.44 2.41 18.50
C LEU A 616 22.22 1.20 19.42
N PHE A 617 23.28 0.69 20.05
CA PHE A 617 23.26 -0.53 20.83
C PHE A 617 23.30 -0.29 22.35
N ILE A 618 23.92 0.82 22.79
CA ILE A 618 24.11 1.15 24.21
C ILE A 618 22.93 1.94 24.82
N ASN A 619 22.30 2.83 24.05
CA ASN A 619 21.16 3.63 24.54
C ASN A 619 19.87 2.81 24.49
N ARG A 620 19.61 2.02 25.54
CA ARG A 620 18.40 1.20 25.69
C ARG A 620 17.33 1.82 26.56
#